data_AF-A0A423TZ09-F1
#
_entry.id   AF-A0A423TZ09-F1
#
_cell.length_a   1.000
_cell.length_b   1.000
_cell.length_c   1.000
_cell.angle_alpha   90.00
_cell.angle_beta   90.00
_cell.angle_gamma   90.00
#
_symmetry.space_group_name_H-M   'P 1'
#
loop_
_entity.id
_entity.type
_entity.pdbx_description
1 polymer ?
#
loop_
_entity_poly.entity_id
_entity_poly.type
_entity_poly.pdbx_seq_one_letter_code
_entity_poly.pdbx_strand_id
1 'polypeptide(L)'
;MICQMGMAVFKGIPHTNGYTVTSYNFYLRPHSCTSFDPTFMCQTSSLEFLQRFKFDFNKWLYGGITSMNTDEENELCTTLSSVIKGQKIVDLPYTVRDQVNDLGVWAVSANEGDTTTVTNLSEATFQFMLVVSVRHRFSDLWASMQNGEVLIQKVTEDSRQKLEMQDPGGKKLMEYFVDRMLGFTKIFRYLVDTQKPIVLHNCLLDLMLLYKQFYKHLPRSYHTFKTDMHQLFPTIYDTKLIAAEIKSSLKQADDKGGSLLGNSSLSDLATSLKRDHTALYKPSIHHVPKTNKYNGEEMMLHEAGYDAYLTGSSFLYLAHLYAMLQLPS
;
A
#
# COMPACT_ATOMS: atom_id res chain seq x y z
N MET A 1 -0.33 12.39 -4.20
CA MET A 1 0.04 10.97 -4.19
C MET A 1 0.51 10.62 -2.79
N ILE A 2 0.20 9.43 -2.28
CA ILE A 2 0.81 8.93 -1.04
C ILE A 2 2.19 8.37 -1.41
N CYS A 3 3.27 8.99 -0.94
CA CYS A 3 4.64 8.52 -1.14
C CYS A 3 5.10 7.57 -0.03
N GLN A 4 4.54 7.71 1.17
CA GLN A 4 4.75 6.81 2.30
C GLN A 4 3.45 6.63 3.07
N MET A 5 3.18 5.38 3.45
CA MET A 5 2.03 4.96 4.22
C MET A 5 2.48 4.41 5.57
N GLY A 6 2.00 5.05 6.64
CA GLY A 6 2.26 4.64 8.01
C GLY A 6 1.11 3.80 8.55
N MET A 7 1.43 2.69 9.22
CA MET A 7 0.41 1.87 9.86
C MET A 7 0.88 1.42 11.24
N ALA A 8 0.04 1.57 12.26
CA ALA A 8 0.29 1.07 13.61
C ALA A 8 -0.87 0.17 14.05
N VAL A 9 -0.56 -1.09 14.35
CA VAL A 9 -1.54 -2.10 14.76
C VAL A 9 -1.45 -2.26 16.28
N PHE A 10 -2.55 -1.91 16.97
CA PHE A 10 -2.68 -2.05 18.41
C PHE A 10 -3.44 -3.33 18.76
N LYS A 11 -2.90 -4.11 19.68
CA LYS A 11 -3.52 -5.33 20.20
C LYS A 11 -3.57 -5.28 21.72
N GLY A 12 -4.76 -5.39 22.29
CA GLY A 12 -4.94 -5.46 23.74
C GLY A 12 -4.23 -6.66 24.34
N ILE A 13 -3.60 -6.45 25.49
CA ILE A 13 -2.97 -7.51 26.28
C ILE A 13 -4.06 -8.11 27.19
N PRO A 14 -4.30 -9.43 27.12
CA PRO A 14 -5.31 -10.06 27.96
C PRO A 14 -5.08 -9.80 29.44
N HIS A 15 -6.15 -9.51 30.19
CA HIS A 15 -6.15 -9.32 31.64
C HIS A 15 -5.30 -8.15 32.17
N THR A 16 -4.86 -7.23 31.30
CA THR A 16 -4.18 -6.00 31.72
C THR A 16 -4.84 -4.79 31.07
N ASN A 17 -4.58 -3.61 31.62
CA ASN A 17 -4.91 -2.35 30.95
C ASN A 17 -3.74 -1.92 30.07
N GLY A 18 -3.44 -2.73 29.05
CA GLY A 18 -2.27 -2.51 28.21
C GLY A 18 -2.45 -2.98 26.78
N TYR A 19 -1.64 -2.43 25.89
CA TYR A 19 -1.64 -2.74 24.47
C TYR A 19 -0.22 -3.01 23.98
N THR A 20 -0.06 -3.96 23.08
CA THR A 20 1.13 -4.06 22.23
C THR A 20 0.89 -3.30 20.93
N VAL A 21 1.91 -2.61 20.42
CA VAL A 21 1.86 -1.91 19.13
C VAL A 21 2.93 -2.44 18.17
N THR A 22 2.54 -2.64 16.91
CA THR A 22 3.43 -2.95 15.80
C THR A 22 3.29 -1.89 14.73
N SER A 23 4.39 -1.21 14.39
CA SER A 23 4.36 -0.09 13.43
C SER A 23 5.13 -0.40 12.14
N TYR A 24 4.62 0.09 11.02
CA TYR A 24 5.12 -0.15 9.67
C TYR A 24 5.22 1.16 8.88
N ASN A 25 6.20 1.21 7.98
CA ASN A 25 6.31 2.24 6.94
C ASN A 25 6.43 1.57 5.58
N PHE A 26 5.48 1.88 4.71
CA PHE A 26 5.48 1.41 3.34
C PHE A 26 5.80 2.59 2.43
N TYR A 27 6.85 2.47 1.64
CA TYR A 27 7.17 3.44 0.60
C TYR A 27 6.38 3.03 -0.65
N LEU A 28 5.60 3.96 -1.22
CA LEU A 28 4.66 3.66 -2.29
C LEU A 28 5.07 4.41 -3.55
N ARG A 29 5.68 3.71 -4.50
CA ARG A 29 6.23 4.35 -5.70
C ARG A 29 5.17 4.60 -6.77
N PRO A 30 5.27 5.70 -7.53
CA PRO A 30 4.58 5.79 -8.81
C PRO A 30 5.13 4.73 -9.75
N HIS A 31 4.25 4.11 -10.52
CA HIS A 31 4.64 3.09 -11.46
C HIS A 31 3.77 3.16 -12.70
N SER A 32 4.42 3.15 -13.86
CA SER A 32 3.77 3.01 -15.15
C SER A 32 3.72 1.54 -15.54
N CYS A 33 2.71 1.19 -16.31
CA CYS A 33 2.54 -0.14 -16.89
C CYS A 33 2.08 0.01 -18.36
N THR A 34 2.02 -1.09 -19.09
CA THR A 34 1.57 -1.14 -20.49
C THR A 34 0.20 -0.51 -20.76
N SER A 35 -0.64 -0.35 -19.73
CA SER A 35 -1.98 0.24 -19.81
C SER A 35 -2.05 1.71 -19.39
N PHE A 36 -1.24 2.15 -18.42
CA PHE A 36 -1.35 3.50 -17.85
C PHE A 36 0.01 4.06 -17.42
N ASP A 37 0.16 5.38 -17.53
CA ASP A 37 1.35 6.12 -17.12
C ASP A 37 0.92 7.33 -16.25
N PRO A 38 0.89 7.16 -14.92
CA PRO A 38 0.26 8.14 -14.05
C PRO A 38 1.18 9.34 -13.84
N THR A 39 0.66 10.54 -14.14
CA THR A 39 1.34 11.79 -13.79
C THR A 39 0.95 12.24 -12.38
N PHE A 40 1.90 12.77 -11.63
CA PHE A 40 1.65 13.34 -10.31
C PHE A 40 2.40 14.66 -10.14
N MET A 41 1.80 15.54 -9.33
CA MET A 41 2.38 16.84 -9.01
C MET A 41 3.11 16.78 -7.66
N CYS A 42 4.22 17.49 -7.58
CA CYS A 42 4.93 17.74 -6.33
C CYS A 42 4.85 19.21 -5.97
N GLN A 43 4.58 19.50 -4.70
CA GLN A 43 4.68 20.85 -4.16
C GLN A 43 6.07 21.03 -3.54
N THR A 44 6.81 22.05 -3.98
CA THR A 44 8.20 22.31 -3.55
C THR A 44 8.33 22.36 -2.03
N SER A 45 7.47 23.11 -1.34
CA SER A 45 7.52 23.22 0.12
C SER A 45 7.27 21.89 0.85
N SER A 46 6.50 20.98 0.26
CA SER A 46 6.29 19.64 0.81
C SER A 46 7.54 18.76 0.64
N LEU A 47 8.25 18.88 -0.49
CA LEU A 47 9.51 18.18 -0.71
C LEU A 47 10.61 18.68 0.24
N GLU A 48 10.73 19.99 0.41
CA GLU A 48 11.68 20.61 1.37
C GLU A 48 11.40 20.15 2.80
N PHE A 49 10.11 20.09 3.18
CA PHE A 49 9.69 19.56 4.47
C PHE A 49 10.12 18.10 4.65
N LEU A 50 9.82 17.23 3.68
CA LEU A 50 10.22 15.81 3.72
C LEU A 50 11.74 15.64 3.80
N GLN A 51 12.51 16.45 3.06
CA GLN A 51 13.97 16.45 3.12
C GLN A 51 14.48 16.83 4.52
N ARG A 52 13.86 17.83 5.18
CA ARG A 52 14.21 18.24 6.54
C ARG A 52 14.03 17.10 7.55
N PHE A 53 13.01 16.26 7.34
CA PHE A 53 12.74 15.06 8.14
C PHE A 53 13.39 13.78 7.56
N LYS A 54 14.43 13.93 6.72
CA LYS A 54 15.26 12.84 6.22
C LYS A 54 14.48 11.74 5.48
N PHE A 55 13.41 12.13 4.78
CA PHE A 55 12.69 11.22 3.90
C PHE A 55 13.62 10.64 2.83
N ASP A 56 13.57 9.32 2.67
CA ASP A 56 14.40 8.60 1.70
C ASP A 56 13.70 8.53 0.34
N PHE A 57 13.98 9.52 -0.51
CA PHE A 57 13.46 9.59 -1.88
C PHE A 57 13.96 8.44 -2.77
N ASN A 58 15.14 7.88 -2.49
CA ASN A 58 15.67 6.75 -3.26
C ASN A 58 14.92 5.47 -2.91
N LYS A 59 14.70 5.22 -1.61
CA LYS A 59 13.85 4.11 -1.17
C LYS A 59 12.42 4.26 -1.68
N TRP A 60 11.91 5.48 -1.80
CA TRP A 60 10.62 5.75 -2.42
C TRP A 60 10.58 5.37 -3.90
N LEU A 61 11.48 5.92 -4.73
CA LEU A 61 11.39 5.76 -6.18
C LEU A 61 11.90 4.39 -6.67
N TYR A 62 13.05 3.94 -6.16
CA TYR A 62 13.68 2.69 -6.60
C TYR A 62 13.11 1.48 -5.88
N GLY A 63 12.96 1.57 -4.56
CA GLY A 63 12.57 0.46 -3.68
C GLY A 63 11.10 0.42 -3.27
N GLY A 64 10.29 1.38 -3.73
CA GLY A 64 8.90 1.49 -3.30
C GLY A 64 8.02 0.38 -3.86
N ILE A 65 6.97 0.08 -3.12
CA ILE A 65 5.94 -0.90 -3.45
C ILE A 65 4.98 -0.26 -4.45
N THR A 66 4.58 -1.00 -5.48
CA THR A 66 3.52 -0.55 -6.40
C THR A 66 2.16 -0.57 -5.73
N SER A 67 1.19 0.11 -6.32
CA SER A 67 -0.21 0.02 -5.95
C SER A 67 -1.06 0.29 -7.18
N MET A 68 -2.27 -0.25 -7.16
CA MET A 68 -3.23 -0.08 -8.25
C MET A 68 -4.64 -0.05 -7.66
N ASN A 69 -5.48 0.87 -8.14
CA ASN A 69 -6.89 0.87 -7.77
C ASN A 69 -7.70 -0.08 -8.69
N THR A 70 -8.98 -0.26 -8.38
CA THR A 70 -9.87 -1.18 -9.11
C THR A 70 -10.04 -0.77 -10.56
N ASP A 71 -10.08 0.53 -10.85
CA ASP A 71 -10.29 1.03 -12.21
C ASP A 71 -9.05 0.76 -13.09
N GLU A 72 -7.87 1.04 -12.55
CA GLU A 72 -6.57 0.74 -13.17
C GLU A 72 -6.35 -0.77 -13.37
N GLU A 73 -6.80 -1.60 -12.43
CA GLU A 73 -6.74 -3.07 -12.53
C GLU A 73 -7.61 -3.60 -13.66
N ASN A 74 -8.82 -3.07 -13.82
CA ASN A 74 -9.71 -3.43 -14.92
C ASN A 74 -9.14 -3.00 -16.28
N GLU A 75 -8.58 -1.80 -16.36
CA GLU A 75 -7.91 -1.29 -17.57
C GLU A 75 -6.69 -2.14 -17.93
N LEU A 76 -5.89 -2.53 -16.93
CA LEU A 76 -4.76 -3.41 -17.10
C LEU A 76 -5.23 -4.77 -17.63
N CYS A 77 -6.20 -5.43 -17.00
CA CYS A 77 -6.72 -6.73 -17.45
C CYS A 77 -7.18 -6.69 -18.91
N THR A 78 -7.90 -5.63 -19.29
CA THR A 78 -8.36 -5.41 -20.67
C THR A 78 -7.18 -5.28 -21.64
N THR A 79 -6.19 -4.48 -21.27
CA THR A 79 -4.98 -4.28 -22.09
C THR A 79 -4.19 -5.59 -22.25
N LEU A 80 -3.97 -6.33 -21.15
CA LEU A 80 -3.23 -7.58 -21.17
C LEU A 80 -3.91 -8.63 -22.05
N SER A 81 -5.24 -8.75 -21.98
CA SER A 81 -6.02 -9.64 -22.85
C SER A 81 -5.73 -9.33 -24.33
N SER A 82 -5.78 -8.06 -24.71
CA SER A 82 -5.54 -7.65 -26.10
C SER A 82 -4.10 -7.89 -26.55
N VAL A 83 -3.12 -7.70 -25.66
CA VAL A 83 -1.69 -7.95 -25.95
C VAL A 83 -1.40 -9.44 -26.09
N ILE A 84 -1.93 -10.28 -25.20
CA ILE A 84 -1.79 -11.74 -25.27
C ILE A 84 -2.42 -12.30 -26.55
N LYS A 85 -3.56 -11.75 -26.98
CA LYS A 85 -4.24 -12.17 -28.22
C LYS A 85 -3.60 -11.59 -29.49
N GLY A 86 -2.55 -10.78 -29.38
CA GLY A 86 -1.91 -10.13 -30.53
C GLY A 86 -2.75 -9.01 -31.17
N GLN A 87 -3.81 -8.56 -30.49
CA GLN A 87 -4.70 -7.49 -30.96
C GLN A 87 -4.14 -6.08 -30.70
N LYS A 88 -3.23 -5.96 -29.73
CA LYS A 88 -2.53 -4.71 -29.40
C LYS A 88 -1.03 -4.95 -29.47
N ILE A 89 -0.35 -4.19 -30.32
CA ILE A 89 1.11 -4.18 -30.42
C ILE A 89 1.66 -3.29 -29.30
N VAL A 90 2.69 -3.76 -28.60
CA VAL A 90 3.40 -3.03 -27.56
C VAL A 90 4.84 -2.85 -28.01
N ASP A 91 5.34 -1.63 -27.90
CA ASP A 91 6.75 -1.34 -28.18
C ASP A 91 7.63 -2.01 -27.12
N LEU A 92 8.51 -2.90 -27.58
CA LEU A 92 9.43 -3.61 -26.70
C LEU A 92 10.64 -2.74 -26.36
N PRO A 93 10.97 -2.59 -25.06
CA PRO A 93 12.25 -2.04 -24.63
C PRO A 93 13.41 -2.79 -25.27
N TYR A 94 14.54 -2.10 -25.45
CA TYR A 94 15.74 -2.70 -26.06
C TYR A 94 16.18 -3.96 -25.32
N THR A 95 16.14 -3.95 -23.98
CA THR A 95 16.47 -5.10 -23.14
C THR A 95 15.62 -6.33 -23.47
N VAL A 96 14.31 -6.17 -23.63
CA VAL A 96 13.40 -7.27 -23.98
C VAL A 96 13.66 -7.72 -25.42
N ARG A 97 13.90 -6.78 -26.34
CA ARG A 97 14.17 -7.08 -27.75
C ARG A 97 15.45 -7.90 -27.93
N ASP A 98 16.51 -7.53 -27.23
CA ASP A 98 17.80 -8.23 -27.26
C ASP A 98 17.62 -9.65 -26.73
N GLN A 99 16.93 -9.83 -25.60
CA GLN A 99 16.62 -11.16 -25.07
C GLN A 99 15.80 -12.01 -26.05
N VAL A 100 14.79 -11.43 -26.71
CA VAL A 100 14.01 -12.15 -27.74
C VAL A 100 14.90 -12.59 -28.91
N ASN A 101 15.87 -11.76 -29.32
CA ASN A 101 16.81 -12.11 -30.40
C ASN A 101 17.79 -13.21 -29.97
N ASP A 102 18.36 -13.12 -28.77
CA ASP A 102 19.26 -14.13 -28.19
C ASP A 102 18.57 -15.49 -28.08
N LEU A 103 17.30 -15.51 -27.65
CA LEU A 103 16.49 -16.73 -27.62
C LEU A 103 16.25 -17.31 -29.01
N GLY A 104 16.15 -16.47 -30.04
CA GLY A 104 16.09 -16.91 -31.43
C GLY A 104 17.37 -17.63 -31.87
N VAL A 105 18.54 -17.13 -31.46
CA VAL A 105 19.84 -17.79 -31.73
C VAL A 105 19.93 -19.12 -30.99
N TRP A 106 19.59 -19.14 -29.70
CA TRP A 106 19.56 -20.36 -28.90
C TRP A 106 18.60 -21.41 -29.46
N ALA A 107 17.43 -20.99 -29.95
CA ALA A 107 16.44 -21.90 -30.52
C ALA A 107 16.94 -22.68 -31.75
N VAL A 108 17.92 -22.15 -32.51
CA VAL A 108 18.47 -22.83 -33.68
C VAL A 108 19.32 -24.04 -33.29
N SER A 109 20.00 -24.01 -32.14
CA SER A 109 20.87 -25.08 -31.67
C SER A 109 20.25 -25.98 -30.59
N ALA A 110 19.12 -25.57 -30.01
CA ALA A 110 18.41 -26.32 -28.98
C ALA A 110 17.62 -27.51 -29.53
N ASN A 111 17.66 -28.64 -28.80
CA ASN A 111 16.86 -29.83 -29.06
C ASN A 111 15.50 -29.76 -28.36
N GLU A 112 14.54 -30.56 -28.81
CA GLU A 112 13.24 -30.67 -28.12
C GLU A 112 13.43 -31.05 -26.64
N GLY A 113 12.74 -30.32 -25.75
CA GLY A 113 12.82 -30.52 -24.31
C GLY A 113 13.91 -29.69 -23.64
N ASP A 114 14.85 -29.09 -24.39
CA ASP A 114 15.86 -28.20 -23.82
C ASP A 114 15.19 -26.95 -23.21
N THR A 115 15.74 -26.50 -22.09
CA THR A 115 15.26 -25.32 -21.36
C THR A 115 16.36 -24.30 -21.13
N THR A 116 16.00 -23.03 -21.15
CA THR A 116 16.86 -21.93 -20.68
C THR A 116 16.05 -20.94 -19.86
N THR A 117 16.71 -20.21 -18.97
CA THR A 117 16.06 -19.24 -18.07
C THR A 117 16.63 -17.86 -18.31
N VAL A 118 15.77 -16.85 -18.39
CA VAL A 118 16.19 -15.45 -18.49
C VAL A 118 16.17 -14.82 -17.09
N THR A 119 17.36 -14.60 -16.54
CA THR A 119 17.56 -14.08 -15.17
C THR A 119 17.80 -12.56 -15.13
N ASN A 120 18.17 -11.95 -16.26
CA ASN A 120 18.58 -10.54 -16.32
C ASN A 120 17.40 -9.55 -16.43
N LEU A 121 16.17 -10.01 -16.24
CA LEU A 121 14.96 -9.18 -16.25
C LEU A 121 14.26 -9.29 -14.90
N SER A 122 14.47 -8.31 -14.02
CA SER A 122 13.85 -8.27 -12.68
C SER A 122 12.47 -7.61 -12.66
N GLU A 123 12.18 -6.75 -13.63
CA GLU A 123 10.93 -6.02 -13.72
C GLU A 123 9.80 -6.90 -14.25
N ALA A 124 8.70 -6.99 -13.49
CA ALA A 124 7.55 -7.81 -13.85
C ALA A 124 7.00 -7.47 -15.25
N THR A 125 6.98 -6.18 -15.61
CA THR A 125 6.50 -5.71 -16.92
C THR A 125 7.38 -6.24 -18.06
N PHE A 126 8.71 -6.25 -17.87
CA PHE A 126 9.63 -6.76 -18.88
C PHE A 126 9.55 -8.27 -19.01
N GLN A 127 9.40 -8.97 -17.89
CA GLN A 127 9.17 -10.42 -17.87
C GLN A 127 7.88 -10.79 -18.63
N PHE A 128 6.78 -10.07 -18.37
CA PHE A 128 5.52 -10.25 -19.08
C PHE A 128 5.67 -10.00 -20.59
N MET A 129 6.30 -8.88 -20.97
CA MET A 129 6.55 -8.56 -22.38
C MET A 129 7.42 -9.61 -23.07
N LEU A 130 8.45 -10.14 -22.40
CA LEU A 130 9.27 -11.21 -22.93
C LEU A 130 8.45 -12.48 -23.17
N VAL A 131 7.66 -12.93 -22.20
CA VAL A 131 6.82 -14.13 -22.33
C VAL A 131 5.88 -14.02 -23.51
N VAL A 132 5.16 -12.90 -23.62
CA VAL A 132 4.21 -12.69 -24.72
C VAL A 132 4.93 -12.59 -26.07
N SER A 133 6.08 -11.91 -26.13
CA SER A 133 6.85 -11.77 -27.36
C SER A 133 7.39 -13.10 -27.88
N VAL A 134 7.88 -13.95 -26.98
CA VAL A 134 8.37 -15.29 -27.35
C VAL A 134 7.21 -16.14 -27.86
N ARG A 135 6.07 -16.16 -27.15
CA ARG A 135 4.88 -16.91 -27.56
C ARG A 135 4.36 -16.48 -28.94
N HIS A 136 4.42 -15.19 -29.28
CA HIS A 136 3.98 -14.70 -30.60
C HIS A 136 5.00 -14.92 -31.72
N ARG A 137 6.31 -14.82 -31.43
CA ARG A 137 7.35 -14.81 -32.46
C ARG A 137 7.84 -16.20 -32.86
N PHE A 138 7.80 -17.16 -31.94
CA PHE A 138 8.36 -18.50 -32.14
C PHE A 138 7.27 -19.55 -31.97
N SER A 139 7.06 -20.39 -32.98
CA SER A 139 6.10 -21.51 -32.92
C SER A 139 6.64 -22.70 -32.11
N ASP A 140 7.97 -22.83 -32.04
CA ASP A 140 8.69 -23.95 -31.43
C ASP A 140 9.27 -23.63 -30.04
N LEU A 141 8.95 -22.46 -29.47
CA LEU A 141 9.30 -22.08 -28.11
C LEU A 141 8.04 -21.87 -27.26
N TRP A 142 8.12 -22.28 -26.00
CA TRP A 142 7.15 -21.92 -24.98
C TRP A 142 7.82 -21.11 -23.87
N ALA A 143 7.27 -19.94 -23.58
CA ALA A 143 7.70 -19.11 -22.46
C ALA A 143 6.68 -19.17 -21.32
N SER A 144 7.16 -19.25 -20.08
CA SER A 144 6.32 -19.24 -18.90
C SER A 144 7.02 -18.59 -17.70
N MET A 145 6.23 -18.17 -16.71
CA MET A 145 6.77 -17.65 -15.45
C MET A 145 6.98 -18.79 -14.46
N GLN A 146 8.18 -18.90 -13.89
CA GLN A 146 8.49 -19.88 -12.84
C GLN A 146 9.42 -19.27 -11.81
N ASN A 147 9.06 -19.34 -10.51
CA ASN A 147 9.86 -18.83 -9.39
C ASN A 147 10.33 -17.36 -9.53
N GLY A 148 9.58 -16.53 -10.23
CA GLY A 148 9.94 -15.13 -10.47
C GLY A 148 10.88 -14.89 -11.65
N GLU A 149 11.17 -15.92 -12.44
CA GLU A 149 12.01 -15.88 -13.64
C GLU A 149 11.22 -16.36 -14.86
N VAL A 150 11.74 -16.06 -16.06
CA VAL A 150 11.12 -16.50 -17.33
C VAL A 150 11.81 -17.77 -17.79
N LEU A 151 11.09 -18.89 -17.73
CA LEU A 151 11.53 -20.17 -18.29
C LEU A 151 11.12 -20.26 -19.76
N ILE A 152 12.09 -20.58 -20.61
CA ILE A 152 11.90 -20.88 -22.03
C ILE A 152 12.15 -22.37 -22.25
N GLN A 153 11.25 -23.03 -22.94
CA GLN A 153 11.35 -24.44 -23.31
C GLN A 153 11.23 -24.59 -24.83
N LYS A 154 12.12 -25.39 -25.42
CA LYS A 154 11.99 -25.84 -26.81
C LYS A 154 10.94 -26.94 -26.88
N VAL A 155 9.89 -26.71 -27.66
CA VAL A 155 8.70 -27.58 -27.70
C VAL A 155 8.32 -27.93 -29.12
N THR A 156 7.73 -29.11 -29.28
CA THR A 156 6.99 -29.47 -30.49
C THR A 156 5.66 -28.74 -30.57
N GLU A 157 5.09 -28.67 -31.77
CA GLU A 157 3.76 -28.11 -32.02
C GLU A 157 2.68 -28.79 -31.15
N ASP A 158 2.70 -30.13 -31.04
CA ASP A 158 1.76 -30.89 -30.20
C ASP A 158 1.90 -30.55 -28.71
N SER A 159 3.13 -30.48 -28.21
CA SER A 159 3.42 -30.08 -26.83
C SER A 159 2.98 -28.64 -26.55
N ARG A 160 3.18 -27.73 -27.51
CA ARG A 160 2.75 -26.35 -27.42
C ARG A 160 1.22 -26.23 -27.31
N GLN A 161 0.47 -26.94 -28.15
CA GLN A 161 -0.99 -26.92 -28.10
C GLN A 161 -1.51 -27.40 -26.75
N LYS A 162 -0.90 -28.44 -26.16
CA LYS A 162 -1.23 -28.89 -24.80
C LYS A 162 -0.97 -27.80 -23.75
N LEU A 163 0.13 -27.06 -23.86
CA LEU A 163 0.47 -25.96 -22.95
C LEU A 163 -0.49 -24.78 -23.10
N GLU A 164 -0.91 -24.44 -24.32
CA GLU A 164 -1.93 -23.42 -24.58
C GLU A 164 -3.31 -23.82 -24.03
N MET A 165 -3.67 -25.11 -24.11
CA MET A 165 -4.89 -25.63 -23.48
C MET A 165 -4.84 -25.56 -21.94
N GLN A 166 -3.65 -25.62 -21.33
CA GLN A 166 -3.48 -25.46 -19.89
C GLN A 166 -3.54 -23.98 -19.43
N ASP A 167 -3.33 -23.04 -20.34
CA ASP A 167 -3.40 -21.60 -20.10
C ASP A 167 -4.27 -20.90 -21.17
N PRO A 168 -5.59 -21.20 -21.26
CA PRO A 168 -6.43 -20.70 -22.33
C PRO A 168 -6.44 -19.18 -22.39
N GLY A 169 -6.03 -18.63 -23.53
CA GLY A 169 -5.96 -17.17 -23.74
C GLY A 169 -4.98 -16.45 -22.81
N GLY A 170 -4.01 -17.16 -22.21
CA GLY A 170 -3.02 -16.61 -21.29
C GLY A 170 -3.58 -16.15 -19.95
N LYS A 171 -4.71 -16.71 -19.50
CA LYS A 171 -5.38 -16.33 -18.26
C LYS A 171 -4.46 -16.43 -17.03
N LYS A 172 -3.70 -17.52 -16.88
CA LYS A 172 -2.78 -17.72 -15.74
C LYS A 172 -1.63 -16.71 -15.78
N LEU A 173 -1.10 -16.42 -16.97
CA LEU A 173 -0.07 -15.41 -17.15
C LEU A 173 -0.58 -14.01 -16.74
N MET A 174 -1.81 -13.68 -17.15
CA MET A 174 -2.47 -12.43 -16.79
C MET A 174 -2.69 -12.32 -15.28
N GLU A 175 -3.28 -13.33 -14.66
CA GLU A 175 -3.53 -13.38 -13.21
C GLU A 175 -2.22 -13.25 -12.42
N TYR A 176 -1.17 -13.96 -12.82
CA TYR A 176 0.15 -13.85 -12.22
C TYR A 176 0.72 -12.44 -12.32
N PHE A 177 0.62 -11.82 -13.49
CA PHE A 177 1.15 -10.47 -13.70
C PHE A 177 0.36 -9.42 -12.92
N VAL A 178 -0.98 -9.47 -12.93
CA VAL A 178 -1.83 -8.56 -12.14
C VAL A 178 -1.54 -8.70 -10.65
N ASP A 179 -1.41 -9.93 -10.14
CA ASP A 179 -1.08 -10.18 -8.73
C ASP A 179 0.26 -9.54 -8.32
N ARG A 180 1.28 -9.59 -9.20
CA ARG A 180 2.58 -8.93 -8.98
C ARG A 180 2.47 -7.40 -8.93
N MET A 181 1.52 -6.83 -9.66
CA MET A 181 1.37 -5.38 -9.80
C MET A 181 0.57 -4.73 -8.68
N LEU A 182 -0.37 -5.48 -8.06
CA LEU A 182 -1.24 -4.97 -6.99
C LEU A 182 -0.46 -4.37 -5.80
N GLY A 183 0.69 -4.95 -5.45
CA GLY A 183 1.56 -4.44 -4.38
C GLY A 183 0.81 -4.11 -3.07
N PHE A 184 0.85 -2.84 -2.64
CA PHE A 184 0.21 -2.39 -1.39
C PHE A 184 -1.32 -2.52 -1.41
N THR A 185 -1.96 -2.53 -2.58
CA THR A 185 -3.41 -2.73 -2.69
C THR A 185 -3.86 -4.05 -2.02
N LYS A 186 -3.00 -5.07 -1.98
CA LYS A 186 -3.27 -6.31 -1.24
C LYS A 186 -3.47 -6.08 0.26
N ILE A 187 -2.63 -5.22 0.85
CA ILE A 187 -2.74 -4.83 2.26
C ILE A 187 -4.01 -4.00 2.46
N PHE A 188 -4.28 -3.05 1.56
CA PHE A 188 -5.51 -2.25 1.63
C PHE A 188 -6.78 -3.14 1.59
N ARG A 189 -6.86 -4.09 0.66
CA ARG A 189 -7.96 -5.07 0.58
C ARG A 189 -8.09 -5.88 1.87
N TYR A 190 -6.97 -6.35 2.42
CA TYR A 190 -6.97 -7.05 3.70
C TYR A 190 -7.47 -6.17 4.86
N LEU A 191 -7.10 -4.89 4.91
CA LEU A 191 -7.63 -3.97 5.93
C LEU A 191 -9.14 -3.81 5.82
N VAL A 192 -9.66 -3.67 4.60
CA VAL A 192 -11.10 -3.64 4.32
C VAL A 192 -11.73 -4.94 4.82
N ASP A 193 -11.23 -6.12 4.45
CA ASP A 193 -11.81 -7.40 4.83
C ASP A 193 -11.89 -7.60 6.35
N THR A 194 -10.95 -7.05 7.12
CA THR A 194 -10.96 -7.19 8.59
C THR A 194 -12.07 -6.38 9.26
N GLN A 195 -12.59 -5.34 8.61
CA GLN A 195 -13.63 -4.45 9.11
C GLN A 195 -13.32 -3.86 10.52
N LYS A 196 -12.03 -3.81 10.89
CA LYS A 196 -11.59 -3.28 12.18
C LYS A 196 -11.65 -1.75 12.17
N PRO A 197 -11.83 -1.11 13.34
CA PRO A 197 -11.79 0.34 13.44
C PRO A 197 -10.47 0.92 12.94
N ILE A 198 -10.55 1.98 12.15
CA ILE A 198 -9.38 2.75 11.71
C ILE A 198 -9.36 4.08 12.45
N VAL A 199 -8.19 4.43 13.00
CA VAL A 199 -7.96 5.66 13.74
C VAL A 199 -6.99 6.52 12.95
N LEU A 200 -7.37 7.78 12.73
CA LEU A 200 -6.63 8.77 11.95
C LEU A 200 -6.60 10.11 12.71
N HIS A 201 -5.86 11.09 12.21
CA HIS A 201 -5.78 12.42 12.79
C HIS A 201 -5.92 13.47 11.67
N ASN A 202 -6.98 14.29 11.69
CA ASN A 202 -7.29 15.24 10.61
C ASN A 202 -7.45 14.56 9.25
N CYS A 203 -8.29 13.53 9.21
CA CYS A 203 -8.17 12.41 8.30
C CYS A 203 -8.75 12.60 6.89
N LEU A 204 -9.40 13.73 6.61
CA LEU A 204 -10.14 13.90 5.35
C LEU A 204 -9.26 13.67 4.11
N LEU A 205 -8.06 14.26 4.10
CA LEU A 205 -7.14 14.11 2.98
C LEU A 205 -6.60 12.67 2.89
N ASP A 206 -6.30 12.04 4.03
CA ASP A 206 -5.84 10.64 4.07
C ASP A 206 -6.90 9.71 3.47
N LEU A 207 -8.16 9.87 3.85
CA LEU A 207 -9.29 9.08 3.33
C LEU A 207 -9.49 9.30 1.83
N MET A 208 -9.38 10.54 1.35
CA MET A 208 -9.46 10.83 -0.09
C MET A 208 -8.32 10.21 -0.88
N LEU A 209 -7.10 10.23 -0.33
CA LEU A 209 -5.93 9.64 -0.97
C LEU A 209 -5.99 8.10 -0.95
N LEU A 210 -6.42 7.49 0.16
CA LEU A 210 -6.69 6.06 0.28
C LEU A 210 -7.69 5.60 -0.79
N TYR A 211 -8.82 6.32 -0.89
CA TYR A 211 -9.85 6.05 -1.89
C TYR A 211 -9.26 6.08 -3.30
N LYS A 212 -8.59 7.18 -3.66
CA LYS A 212 -8.04 7.39 -5.01
C LYS A 212 -6.99 6.34 -5.38
N GLN A 213 -6.10 6.02 -4.46
CA GLN A 213 -4.90 5.25 -4.76
C GLN A 213 -5.13 3.73 -4.70
N PHE A 214 -6.09 3.25 -3.91
CA PHE A 214 -6.27 1.80 -3.71
C PHE A 214 -7.69 1.29 -3.99
N TYR A 215 -8.69 2.17 -4.04
CA TYR A 215 -10.06 1.76 -4.30
C TYR A 215 -10.50 2.11 -5.72
N LYS A 216 -10.82 3.37 -6.01
CA LYS A 216 -11.38 3.84 -7.30
C LYS A 216 -11.09 5.32 -7.52
N HIS A 217 -11.39 5.86 -8.69
CA HIS A 217 -11.41 7.30 -8.90
C HIS A 217 -12.39 8.01 -7.95
N LEU A 218 -11.97 9.13 -7.37
CA LEU A 218 -12.81 9.92 -6.46
C LEU A 218 -14.15 10.27 -7.13
N PRO A 219 -15.29 9.99 -6.48
CA PRO A 219 -16.58 10.30 -7.05
C PRO A 219 -16.82 11.80 -7.03
N ARG A 220 -17.68 12.28 -7.94
CA ARG A 220 -18.05 13.71 -8.01
C ARG A 220 -18.88 14.17 -6.80
N SER A 221 -19.55 13.25 -6.11
CA SER A 221 -20.43 13.53 -4.98
C SER A 221 -19.78 13.14 -3.66
N TYR A 222 -19.79 14.07 -2.70
CA TYR A 222 -19.37 13.80 -1.32
C TYR A 222 -20.22 12.70 -0.67
N HIS A 223 -21.51 12.63 -1.01
CA HIS A 223 -22.39 11.59 -0.47
C HIS A 223 -21.96 10.18 -0.91
N THR A 224 -21.60 10.02 -2.19
CA THR A 224 -21.07 8.76 -2.71
C THR A 224 -19.74 8.43 -2.05
N PHE A 225 -18.81 9.39 -1.98
CA PHE A 225 -17.53 9.20 -1.28
C PHE A 225 -17.74 8.73 0.16
N LYS A 226 -18.62 9.39 0.92
CA LYS A 226 -18.91 9.01 2.30
C LYS A 226 -19.50 7.61 2.40
N THR A 227 -20.46 7.29 1.54
CA THR A 227 -21.13 5.98 1.53
C THR A 227 -20.13 4.86 1.26
N ASP A 228 -19.34 5.00 0.20
CA ASP A 228 -18.30 4.05 -0.17
C ASP A 228 -17.25 3.90 0.94
N MET A 229 -16.78 5.01 1.54
CA MET A 229 -15.81 4.96 2.63
C MET A 229 -16.34 4.23 3.86
N HIS A 230 -17.64 4.37 4.19
CA HIS A 230 -18.26 3.63 5.29
C HIS A 230 -18.53 2.16 4.95
N GLN A 231 -18.65 1.80 3.68
CA GLN A 231 -18.68 0.40 3.24
C GLN A 231 -17.29 -0.24 3.36
N LEU A 232 -16.24 0.49 2.98
CA LEU A 232 -14.86 0.01 3.09
C LEU A 232 -14.41 -0.09 4.56
N PHE A 233 -14.70 0.94 5.35
CA PHE A 233 -14.31 1.04 6.76
C PHE A 233 -15.50 1.53 7.58
N PRO A 234 -16.30 0.61 8.18
CA PRO A 234 -17.52 0.99 8.90
C PRO A 234 -17.28 1.86 10.12
N THR A 235 -16.10 1.75 10.73
CA THR A 235 -15.74 2.50 11.95
C THR A 235 -14.46 3.29 11.71
N ILE A 236 -14.59 4.61 11.67
CA ILE A 236 -13.49 5.56 11.48
C ILE A 236 -13.49 6.57 12.64
N TYR A 237 -12.35 6.75 13.29
CA TYR A 237 -12.17 7.73 14.36
C TYR A 237 -11.14 8.79 13.96
N ASP A 238 -11.54 10.06 14.04
CA ASP A 238 -10.61 11.19 13.88
C ASP A 238 -10.24 11.75 15.25
N THR A 239 -9.00 11.52 15.67
CA THR A 239 -8.50 11.96 16.97
C THR A 239 -8.50 13.47 17.14
N LYS A 240 -8.35 14.24 16.06
CA LYS A 240 -8.42 15.71 16.12
C LYS A 240 -9.82 16.17 16.46
N LEU A 241 -10.83 15.54 15.84
CA LEU A 241 -12.24 15.82 16.13
C LEU A 241 -12.61 15.37 17.55
N ILE A 242 -12.23 14.15 17.93
CA ILE A 242 -12.48 13.62 19.29
C ILE A 242 -11.90 14.55 20.36
N ALA A 243 -10.66 15.01 20.19
CA ALA A 243 -10.03 15.94 21.11
C ALA A 243 -10.77 17.28 21.18
N ALA A 244 -11.28 17.79 20.05
CA ALA A 244 -12.06 19.03 20.02
C ALA A 244 -13.39 18.90 20.79
N GLU A 245 -14.09 17.77 20.63
CA GLU A 245 -15.35 17.50 21.34
C GLU A 245 -15.12 17.35 22.85
N ILE A 246 -14.13 16.56 23.27
CA ILE A 246 -13.79 16.40 24.70
C ILE A 246 -13.40 17.75 25.31
N LYS A 247 -12.63 18.57 24.59
CA LYS A 247 -12.27 19.93 25.04
C LYS A 247 -13.50 20.79 25.28
N SER A 248 -14.51 20.70 24.40
CA SER A 248 -15.77 21.43 24.54
C SER A 248 -16.49 21.05 25.83
N SER A 249 -16.58 19.75 26.13
CA SER A 249 -17.18 19.25 27.37
C SER A 249 -16.38 19.67 28.61
N LEU A 250 -15.05 19.65 28.56
CA LEU A 250 -14.18 20.07 29.68
C LEU A 250 -14.33 21.56 30.03
N LYS A 251 -14.48 22.44 29.04
CA LYS A 251 -14.70 23.87 29.28
C LYS A 251 -16.01 24.17 30.02
N GLN A 252 -17.01 23.31 29.88
CA GLN A 252 -18.26 23.44 30.62
C GLN A 252 -18.12 23.01 32.09
N ALA A 253 -17.10 22.20 32.41
CA ALA A 253 -16.90 21.60 33.72
C ALA A 253 -15.87 22.33 34.60
N ASP A 254 -14.77 22.87 34.04
CA ASP A 254 -13.73 23.60 34.79
C ASP A 254 -12.86 24.46 33.86
N ASP A 255 -12.53 25.70 34.29
CA ASP A 255 -11.74 26.68 33.50
C ASP A 255 -10.31 26.19 33.19
N LYS A 256 -9.78 25.21 33.94
CA LYS A 256 -8.43 24.66 33.76
C LYS A 256 -8.34 23.51 32.75
N GLY A 257 -9.44 22.76 32.53
CA GLY A 257 -9.45 21.57 31.65
C GLY A 257 -9.24 21.90 30.17
N GLY A 258 -9.64 23.10 29.74
CA GLY A 258 -9.49 23.57 28.35
C GLY A 258 -8.04 23.75 27.88
N SER A 259 -7.08 23.86 28.81
CA SER A 259 -5.65 24.01 28.51
C SER A 259 -5.00 22.70 28.05
N LEU A 260 -5.44 21.54 28.59
CA LEU A 260 -4.89 20.23 28.25
C LEU A 260 -5.00 19.89 26.77
N LEU A 261 -6.12 20.27 26.15
CA LEU A 261 -6.41 20.08 24.73
C LEU A 261 -6.32 21.41 23.97
N GLY A 262 -5.47 22.32 24.46
CA GLY A 262 -5.27 23.66 23.91
C GLY A 262 -4.91 23.65 22.43
N ASN A 263 -3.88 22.88 22.08
CA ASN A 263 -3.42 22.66 20.71
C ASN A 263 -3.79 21.24 20.23
N SER A 264 -4.32 21.14 19.02
CA SER A 264 -4.79 19.90 18.41
C SER A 264 -3.88 19.42 17.29
N SER A 265 -2.66 19.94 17.18
CA SER A 265 -1.59 19.31 16.37
C SER A 265 -1.28 17.93 16.95
N LEU A 266 -0.94 16.95 16.12
CA LEU A 266 -0.69 15.59 16.60
C LEU A 266 0.44 15.53 17.64
N SER A 267 1.54 16.23 17.39
CA SER A 267 2.70 16.29 18.31
C SER A 267 2.32 16.85 19.67
N ASP A 268 1.62 18.00 19.69
CA ASP A 268 1.26 18.66 20.95
C ASP A 268 0.16 17.91 21.69
N LEU A 269 -0.79 17.33 20.95
CA LEU A 269 -1.85 16.49 21.51
C LEU A 269 -1.25 15.24 22.16
N ALA A 270 -0.39 14.51 21.44
CA ALA A 270 0.26 13.32 21.96
C ALA A 270 1.12 13.65 23.19
N THR A 271 1.89 14.73 23.14
CA THR A 271 2.72 15.20 24.26
C THR A 271 1.87 15.56 25.47
N SER A 272 0.79 16.32 25.26
CA SER A 272 -0.13 16.72 26.33
C SER A 272 -0.80 15.52 26.97
N LEU A 273 -1.29 14.57 26.16
CA LEU A 273 -1.92 13.34 26.64
C LEU A 273 -0.93 12.37 27.29
N LYS A 274 0.36 12.38 26.90
CA LYS A 274 1.39 11.49 27.45
C LYS A 274 1.78 11.85 28.88
N ARG A 275 1.56 13.09 29.33
CA ARG A 275 1.80 13.50 30.74
C ARG A 275 1.07 12.59 31.73
N ASP A 276 1.66 12.44 32.91
CA ASP A 276 1.05 11.70 34.01
C ASP A 276 -0.18 12.44 34.55
N HIS A 277 -1.16 11.69 35.07
CA HIS A 277 -2.41 12.20 35.65
C HIS A 277 -3.38 12.92 34.68
N THR A 278 -3.24 12.72 33.36
CA THR A 278 -4.19 13.28 32.38
C THR A 278 -5.54 12.59 32.36
N ALA A 279 -5.57 11.29 32.66
CA ALA A 279 -6.78 10.49 32.82
C ALA A 279 -6.54 9.38 33.86
N LEU A 280 -7.60 8.99 34.58
CA LEU A 280 -7.57 7.83 35.45
C LEU A 280 -7.37 6.54 34.63
N TYR A 281 -6.62 5.58 35.19
CA TYR A 281 -6.36 4.27 34.59
C TYR A 281 -5.86 4.34 33.14
N LYS A 282 -4.86 5.16 32.88
CA LYS A 282 -4.25 5.26 31.55
C LYS A 282 -3.63 3.91 31.13
N PRO A 283 -3.85 3.44 29.88
CA PRO A 283 -3.34 2.16 29.43
C PRO A 283 -1.83 2.22 29.19
N SER A 284 -1.13 1.12 29.47
CA SER A 284 0.27 0.98 29.06
C SER A 284 0.36 0.59 27.58
N ILE A 285 1.37 1.09 26.86
CA ILE A 285 1.56 0.79 25.45
C ILE A 285 3.01 0.31 25.27
N HIS A 286 3.16 -0.89 24.72
CA HIS A 286 4.45 -1.56 24.58
C HIS A 286 4.74 -1.87 23.11
N HIS A 287 5.91 -1.46 22.61
CA HIS A 287 6.33 -1.83 21.27
C HIS A 287 6.74 -3.31 21.22
N VAL A 288 6.30 -4.03 20.20
CA VAL A 288 6.82 -5.40 19.98
C VAL A 288 8.31 -5.36 19.65
N PRO A 289 9.13 -6.34 20.09
CA PRO A 289 10.59 -6.27 19.93
C PRO A 289 11.08 -6.05 18.50
N LYS A 290 10.35 -6.57 17.50
CA LYS A 290 10.70 -6.46 16.07
C LYS A 290 10.41 -5.08 15.46
N THR A 291 9.63 -4.22 16.13
CA THR A 291 9.31 -2.86 15.68
C THR A 291 9.56 -1.84 16.78
N ASN A 292 10.63 -2.04 17.54
CA ASN A 292 11.04 -1.20 18.67
C ASN A 292 11.69 0.14 18.25
N LYS A 293 11.74 0.45 16.94
CA LYS A 293 12.30 1.70 16.40
C LYS A 293 11.77 2.95 17.13
N TYR A 294 10.52 2.92 17.58
CA TYR A 294 9.85 4.03 18.24
C TYR A 294 9.82 3.95 19.77
N ASN A 295 10.56 3.00 20.36
CA ASN A 295 10.64 2.81 21.81
C ASN A 295 11.61 3.79 22.49
N GLY A 296 12.41 4.53 21.70
CA GLY A 296 13.39 5.50 22.22
C GLY A 296 12.77 6.82 22.66
N GLU A 297 13.60 7.66 23.30
CA GLU A 297 13.22 9.03 23.68
C GLU A 297 13.19 9.99 22.48
N GLU A 298 13.91 9.65 21.41
CA GLU A 298 13.97 10.47 20.19
C GLU A 298 12.63 10.45 19.45
N MET A 299 12.02 11.62 19.31
CA MET A 299 10.76 11.77 18.59
C MET A 299 11.02 11.73 17.07
N MET A 300 10.53 10.70 16.40
CA MET A 300 10.61 10.56 14.94
C MET A 300 9.40 11.18 14.24
N LEU A 301 9.04 12.41 14.65
CA LEU A 301 7.90 13.14 14.11
C LEU A 301 8.01 13.24 12.58
N HIS A 302 6.87 13.14 11.90
CA HIS A 302 6.74 13.26 10.46
C HIS A 302 7.29 12.08 9.65
N GLU A 303 7.67 10.98 10.32
CA GLU A 303 7.70 9.65 9.72
C GLU A 303 6.31 9.01 9.86
N ALA A 304 5.70 8.58 8.74
CA ALA A 304 4.29 8.20 8.73
C ALA A 304 3.95 7.10 9.75
N GLY A 305 4.81 6.10 9.93
CA GLY A 305 4.61 5.01 10.89
C GLY A 305 4.69 5.46 12.35
N TYR A 306 5.47 6.50 12.65
CA TYR A 306 5.54 7.10 13.98
C TYR A 306 4.29 7.95 14.26
N ASP A 307 3.87 8.76 13.28
CA ASP A 307 2.64 9.55 13.38
C ASP A 307 1.39 8.65 13.52
N ALA A 308 1.35 7.50 12.84
CA ALA A 308 0.31 6.49 13.02
C ALA A 308 0.29 5.91 14.45
N TYR A 309 1.47 5.65 15.04
CA TYR A 309 1.59 5.21 16.43
C TYR A 309 1.12 6.29 17.41
N LEU A 310 1.54 7.55 17.23
CA LEU A 310 1.10 8.66 18.07
C LEU A 310 -0.41 8.87 17.98
N THR A 311 -0.97 8.71 16.79
CA THR A 311 -2.41 8.81 16.54
C THR A 311 -3.17 7.73 17.31
N GLY A 312 -2.78 6.46 17.19
CA GLY A 312 -3.42 5.36 17.93
C GLY A 312 -3.26 5.48 19.45
N SER A 313 -2.09 5.92 19.92
CA SER A 313 -1.85 6.15 21.35
C SER A 313 -2.72 7.29 21.89
N SER A 314 -2.81 8.39 21.14
CA SER A 314 -3.66 9.52 21.49
C SER A 314 -5.13 9.12 21.55
N PHE A 315 -5.60 8.28 20.62
CA PHE A 315 -6.96 7.74 20.66
C PHE A 315 -7.24 6.96 21.94
N LEU A 316 -6.34 6.03 22.32
CA LEU A 316 -6.50 5.25 23.54
C LEU A 316 -6.55 6.15 24.78
N TYR A 317 -5.72 7.18 24.86
CA TYR A 317 -5.74 8.13 25.97
C TYR A 317 -6.99 9.01 25.98
N LEU A 318 -7.44 9.49 24.82
CA LEU A 318 -8.70 10.24 24.69
C LEU A 318 -9.91 9.39 25.09
N ALA A 319 -9.92 8.10 24.78
CA ALA A 319 -10.99 7.19 25.19
C ALA A 319 -11.10 7.07 26.71
N HIS A 320 -9.96 6.97 27.41
CA HIS A 320 -9.94 6.94 28.88
C HIS A 320 -10.35 8.29 29.49
N LEU A 321 -9.87 9.40 28.91
CA LEU A 321 -10.28 10.73 29.32
C LEU A 321 -11.79 10.92 29.16
N TYR A 322 -12.35 10.49 28.03
CA TYR A 322 -13.78 10.53 27.79
C TYR A 322 -14.56 9.68 28.80
N ALA A 323 -14.14 8.43 29.04
CA ALA A 323 -14.78 7.54 30.02
C ALA A 323 -14.79 8.13 31.43
N MET A 324 -13.70 8.77 31.85
CA MET A 324 -13.60 9.46 33.14
C MET A 324 -14.63 10.59 33.27
N LEU A 325 -14.89 11.34 32.20
CA LEU A 325 -15.89 12.42 32.19
C LEU A 325 -17.34 11.91 32.25
N GLN A 326 -17.58 10.63 31.96
CA GLN A 326 -18.90 10.01 32.05
C GLN A 326 -19.16 9.37 33.43
N LEU A 327 -18.17 9.34 34.33
CA LEU A 327 -18.38 8.78 35.66
C LEU A 327 -19.33 9.70 36.46
N PRO A 328 -20.31 9.12 37.20
CA PRO A 328 -21.17 9.90 38.08
C PRO A 328 -20.32 10.65 39.11
N SER A 329 -20.68 11.90 39.36
CA SER A 329 -20.05 12.79 40.36
C SER A 329 -20.18 12.25 41.77
#